data_AF-A0A7W6HYB4-F1
#
_entry.id   AF-A0A7W6HYB4-F1
#
_cell.length_a   1.000
_cell.length_b   1.000
_cell.length_c   1.000
_cell.angle_alpha   90.00
_cell.angle_beta   90.00
_cell.angle_gamma   90.00
#
_symmetry.space_group_name_H-M   'P 1'
#
loop_
_entity.id
_entity.type
_entity.pdbx_description
1 polymer ?
#
loop_
_entity_poly.entity_id
_entity_poly.type
_entity_poly.pdbx_seq_one_letter_code
_entity_poly.pdbx_strand_id
1 'polypeptide(L)'
;MINFWGYSISETRSINYDTNDKSMTEHIARVVPSSKLCIGCGGCTAGCTAGNLTDFNIRKIQMLMKRGENKEAKEQLQKCMLCGKCMLVCPRGVETRKMILEMLNYIKTKLKS
;
A
#
# COMPACT_ATOMS: atom_id res chain seq x y z
N MET A 1 -30.24 2.54 6.88
CA MET A 1 -31.51 1.92 7.30
C MET A 1 -31.28 0.44 7.46
N ILE A 2 -31.48 -0.09 8.67
CA ILE A 2 -31.41 -1.53 8.96
C ILE A 2 -32.83 -2.07 8.79
N ASN A 3 -33.01 -3.10 7.97
CA ASN A 3 -34.33 -3.70 7.76
C ASN A 3 -34.72 -4.57 8.96
N PHE A 4 -36.01 -4.90 9.08
CA PHE A 4 -36.59 -5.76 10.14
C PHE A 4 -35.84 -7.09 10.37
N TRP A 5 -35.13 -7.59 9.35
CA TRP A 5 -34.35 -8.84 9.37
C TRP A 5 -32.86 -8.67 9.71
N GLY A 6 -32.43 -7.47 10.12
CA GLY A 6 -31.03 -7.21 10.51
C GLY A 6 -30.04 -7.05 9.35
N TYR A 7 -30.50 -7.13 8.09
CA TYR A 7 -29.68 -6.84 6.92
C TYR A 7 -29.67 -5.35 6.61
N SER A 8 -28.49 -4.80 6.34
CA SER A 8 -28.28 -3.47 5.77
C SER A 8 -27.58 -3.60 4.43
N ILE A 9 -27.89 -2.68 3.50
CA ILE A 9 -27.11 -2.56 2.27
C ILE A 9 -25.73 -2.06 2.66
N SER A 10 -24.71 -2.91 2.53
CA SER A 10 -23.33 -2.51 2.76
C SER A 10 -22.90 -1.50 1.70
N GLU A 11 -22.18 -0.46 2.11
CA GLU A 11 -21.53 0.40 1.13
C GLU A 11 -20.57 -0.41 0.25
N THR A 12 -20.64 -0.19 -1.06
CA THR A 12 -19.78 -0.88 -2.02
C THR A 12 -18.35 -0.37 -1.86
N ARG A 13 -17.36 -1.26 -1.83
CA ARG A 13 -15.91 -0.92 -1.82
C ARG A 13 -15.40 -0.48 -3.21
N SER A 14 -16.27 0.15 -4.01
CA SER A 14 -15.95 0.66 -5.33
C SER A 14 -15.04 1.87 -5.21
N ILE A 15 -14.12 1.98 -6.16
CA ILE A 15 -13.32 3.19 -6.34
C ILE A 15 -13.91 3.96 -7.52
N ASN A 16 -14.00 5.27 -7.39
CA ASN A 16 -14.25 6.13 -8.54
C ASN A 16 -12.94 6.23 -9.33
N TYR A 17 -12.92 5.74 -10.57
CA TYR A 17 -11.72 5.72 -11.39
C TYR A 17 -11.34 7.09 -11.94
N ASP A 18 -12.31 7.99 -12.12
CA ASP A 18 -12.11 9.31 -12.70
C ASP A 18 -11.47 10.28 -11.70
N THR A 19 -11.79 10.15 -10.42
CA THR A 19 -11.25 11.02 -9.35
C THR A 19 -9.99 10.46 -8.70
N ASN A 20 -9.49 9.32 -9.18
CA ASN A 20 -8.44 8.56 -8.53
C ASN A 20 -7.03 9.12 -8.77
N ASP A 21 -6.33 9.59 -7.73
CA ASP A 21 -4.96 10.09 -7.85
C ASP A 21 -3.93 8.95 -7.91
N LYS A 22 -3.50 8.62 -9.13
CA LYS A 22 -2.46 7.60 -9.41
C LYS A 22 -1.05 8.17 -9.50
N SER A 23 -0.84 9.46 -9.22
CA SER A 23 0.47 10.11 -9.35
C SER A 23 1.58 9.43 -8.54
N MET A 24 1.26 8.99 -7.31
CA MET A 24 2.18 8.23 -6.47
C MET A 24 2.55 6.89 -7.12
N THR A 25 1.56 6.13 -7.61
CA THR A 25 1.79 4.85 -8.29
C THR A 25 2.69 5.00 -9.51
N GLU A 26 2.42 6.02 -10.33
CA GLU A 26 3.21 6.30 -11.54
C GLU A 26 4.64 6.75 -11.22
N HIS A 27 4.82 7.51 -10.14
CA HIS A 27 6.14 7.88 -9.64
C HIS A 27 6.92 6.65 -9.18
N ILE A 28 6.32 5.80 -8.34
CA ILE A 28 6.95 4.57 -7.84
C ILE A 28 7.25 3.59 -8.97
N ALA A 29 6.35 3.47 -9.94
CA ALA A 29 6.56 2.64 -11.13
C ALA A 29 7.75 3.08 -12.00
N ARG A 30 8.13 4.37 -11.94
CA ARG A 30 9.32 4.91 -12.60
C ARG A 30 10.59 4.70 -11.80
N VAL A 31 10.57 5.01 -10.49
CA VAL A 31 11.76 4.95 -9.62
C VAL A 31 12.10 3.53 -9.15
N VAL A 32 11.07 2.69 -9.00
CA VAL A 32 11.17 1.27 -8.59
C VAL A 32 10.37 0.40 -9.58
N PRO A 33 10.91 0.13 -10.79
CA PRO A 33 10.19 -0.63 -11.82
C PRO A 33 9.77 -2.04 -11.38
N SER A 34 10.55 -2.67 -10.48
CA SER A 34 10.24 -3.97 -9.89
C SER A 34 8.90 -3.97 -9.13
N SER A 35 8.39 -2.81 -8.70
CA SER A 35 7.06 -2.68 -8.06
C SER A 35 5.90 -3.16 -8.95
N LYS A 36 6.07 -3.14 -10.29
CA LYS A 36 5.10 -3.63 -11.27
C LYS A 36 4.95 -5.16 -11.24
N LEU A 37 5.97 -5.87 -10.75
CA LEU A 37 5.97 -7.33 -10.67
C LEU A 37 5.16 -7.88 -9.49
N CYS A 38 4.71 -7.01 -8.59
CA CYS A 38 3.95 -7.41 -7.40
C CYS A 38 2.60 -8.04 -7.79
N ILE A 39 2.42 -9.30 -7.42
CA ILE A 39 1.20 -10.09 -7.60
C ILE A 39 0.27 -10.09 -6.38
N GLY A 40 0.62 -9.34 -5.33
CA GLY A 40 -0.21 -9.27 -4.12
C GLY A 40 -0.25 -10.56 -3.29
N CYS A 41 0.76 -11.44 -3.36
CA CYS A 41 0.76 -12.73 -2.65
C CYS A 41 0.80 -12.60 -1.11
N GLY A 42 1.29 -11.49 -0.56
CA GLY A 42 1.31 -11.24 0.88
C GLY A 42 2.52 -11.79 1.65
N GLY A 43 3.48 -12.44 1.01
CA GLY A 43 4.69 -12.95 1.68
C GLY A 43 5.46 -11.85 2.44
N CYS A 44 5.57 -10.65 1.85
CA CYS A 44 6.18 -9.50 2.50
C CYS A 44 5.47 -9.05 3.78
N THR A 45 4.13 -9.18 3.85
CA THR A 45 3.34 -8.90 5.05
C THR A 45 3.57 -9.98 6.10
N ALA A 46 3.51 -11.26 5.71
CA ALA A 46 3.71 -12.38 6.64
C ALA A 46 5.11 -12.36 7.31
N GLY A 47 6.14 -11.94 6.58
CA GLY A 47 7.49 -11.79 7.11
C GLY A 47 7.74 -10.46 7.85
N CYS A 48 6.76 -9.57 7.99
CA CYS A 48 7.00 -8.23 8.51
C CYS A 48 6.92 -8.18 10.04
N THR A 49 8.02 -7.82 10.71
CA THR A 49 8.02 -7.61 12.17
C THR A 49 7.07 -6.49 12.60
N ALA A 50 6.97 -5.39 11.84
CA ALA A 50 6.02 -4.32 12.14
C ALA A 50 4.56 -4.80 12.01
N GLY A 51 4.27 -5.71 11.07
CA GLY A 51 2.94 -6.29 10.91
C GLY A 51 2.54 -7.25 12.03
N ASN A 52 3.49 -7.76 12.81
CA ASN A 52 3.20 -8.56 14.01
C ASN A 52 2.87 -7.69 15.23
N LEU A 53 3.35 -6.45 15.26
CA LEU A 53 3.19 -5.53 16.41
C LEU A 53 2.12 -4.45 16.15
N THR A 54 1.74 -4.26 14.89
CA THR A 54 0.81 -3.23 14.43
C THR A 54 -0.02 -3.76 13.25
N ASP A 55 -1.00 -3.00 12.79
CA ASP A 55 -1.79 -3.27 11.58
C ASP A 55 -1.04 -2.99 10.25
N PHE A 56 0.28 -2.79 10.30
CA PHE A 56 1.10 -2.53 9.11
C PHE A 56 1.08 -3.71 8.13
N ASN A 57 0.64 -3.44 6.90
CA ASN A 57 0.47 -4.47 5.89
C ASN A 57 0.96 -4.00 4.51
N ILE A 58 2.12 -4.50 4.09
CA ILE A 58 2.78 -4.10 2.84
C ILE A 58 1.91 -4.44 1.63
N ARG A 59 1.27 -5.62 1.61
CA ARG A 59 0.32 -6.02 0.55
C ARG A 59 -0.85 -5.04 0.46
N LYS A 60 -1.41 -4.63 1.60
CA LYS A 60 -2.51 -3.66 1.66
C LYS A 60 -2.06 -2.30 1.12
N ILE A 61 -0.89 -1.81 1.50
CA ILE A 61 -0.34 -0.54 0.99
C ILE A 61 -0.19 -0.58 -0.54
N GLN A 62 0.31 -1.68 -1.09
CA GLN A 62 0.44 -1.86 -2.55
C GLN A 62 -0.92 -1.81 -3.25
N MET A 63 -1.96 -2.40 -2.65
CA MET A 63 -3.33 -2.34 -3.15
C MET A 63 -3.91 -0.91 -3.06
N LEU A 64 -3.79 -0.25 -1.91
CA LEU A 64 -4.29 1.11 -1.67
C LEU A 64 -3.67 2.10 -2.66
N MET A 65 -2.36 2.01 -2.88
CA MET A 65 -1.62 2.86 -3.82
C MET A 65 -2.11 2.64 -5.27
N LYS A 66 -2.25 1.38 -5.72
CA LYS A 66 -2.81 1.07 -7.05
C LYS A 66 -4.25 1.56 -7.23
N ARG A 67 -5.01 1.62 -6.13
CA ARG A 67 -6.37 2.17 -6.04
C ARG A 67 -6.38 3.69 -5.81
N GLY A 68 -5.21 4.34 -5.72
CA GLY A 68 -4.97 5.76 -5.35
C GLY A 68 -5.68 6.22 -4.07
N GLU A 69 -5.94 5.29 -3.16
CA GLU A 69 -6.38 5.52 -1.78
C GLU A 69 -5.17 5.99 -0.94
N ASN A 70 -4.55 7.10 -1.34
CA ASN A 70 -3.23 7.56 -0.86
C ASN A 70 -3.23 7.99 0.62
N LYS A 71 -4.37 8.45 1.15
CA LYS A 71 -4.50 8.88 2.56
C LYS A 71 -4.24 7.72 3.52
N GLU A 72 -4.93 6.61 3.34
CA GLU A 72 -4.77 5.41 4.18
C GLU A 72 -3.37 4.80 3.99
N ALA A 73 -2.84 4.81 2.77
CA ALA A 73 -1.48 4.35 2.51
C ALA A 73 -0.44 5.17 3.32
N LYS A 74 -0.58 6.50 3.36
CA LYS A 74 0.31 7.40 4.11
C LYS A 74 0.35 7.10 5.61
N GLU A 75 -0.81 6.87 6.23
CA GLU A 75 -0.90 6.55 7.65
C GLU A 75 -0.19 5.24 7.99
N GLN A 76 -0.27 4.25 7.10
CA GLN A 76 0.39 2.95 7.29
C GLN A 76 1.90 3.03 7.05
N LEU A 77 2.35 3.79 6.05
CA LEU A 77 3.75 3.87 5.64
C LEU A 77 4.71 4.29 6.78
N GLN A 78 4.26 5.12 7.72
CA GLN A 78 5.06 5.59 8.86
C GLN A 78 5.45 4.46 9.83
N LYS A 79 4.73 3.33 9.83
CA LYS A 79 4.99 2.19 10.72
C LYS A 79 6.14 1.31 10.23
N CYS A 80 6.65 1.53 9.02
CA CYS A 80 7.73 0.73 8.46
C CYS A 80 9.07 1.05 9.12
N MET A 81 9.72 0.03 9.71
CA MET A 81 11.08 0.14 10.27
C MET A 81 12.20 0.08 9.21
N LEU A 82 11.87 -0.02 7.92
CA LEU A 82 12.83 -0.14 6.81
C LEU A 82 13.90 -1.25 6.98
N CYS A 83 13.56 -2.35 7.66
CA CYS A 83 14.50 -3.44 7.95
C CYS A 83 14.85 -4.32 6.73
N GLY A 84 14.02 -4.30 5.66
CA GLY A 84 14.30 -5.02 4.41
C GLY A 84 13.93 -6.50 4.36
N LYS A 85 13.45 -7.10 5.46
CA LYS A 85 13.05 -8.53 5.51
C LYS A 85 12.01 -8.92 4.44
N CYS A 86 11.14 -7.98 4.07
CA CYS A 86 10.15 -8.15 3.01
C CYS A 86 10.73 -8.51 1.63
N MET A 87 11.99 -8.18 1.34
CA MET A 87 12.64 -8.53 0.08
C MET A 87 13.06 -10.00 0.05
N LEU A 88 13.48 -10.56 1.18
CA LEU A 88 13.96 -11.95 1.28
C LEU A 88 12.88 -12.99 0.99
N VAL A 89 11.62 -12.61 1.20
CA VAL A 89 10.44 -13.49 1.05
C VAL A 89 9.66 -13.22 -0.25
N CYS A 90 10.09 -12.26 -1.07
CA CYS A 90 9.33 -11.89 -2.26
C CYS A 90 9.61 -12.86 -3.42
N PRO A 91 8.62 -13.65 -3.89
CA PRO A 91 8.85 -14.62 -4.98
C PRO A 91 9.06 -13.96 -6.34
N ARG A 92 8.77 -12.66 -6.46
CA ARG A 92 8.89 -11.88 -7.71
C ARG A 92 10.09 -10.94 -7.71
N GLY A 93 10.91 -10.94 -6.66
CA GLY A 93 12.07 -10.04 -6.56
C GLY A 93 11.72 -8.55 -6.50
N VAL A 94 10.55 -8.20 -5.97
CA VAL A 94 10.16 -6.78 -5.81
C VAL A 94 11.06 -6.14 -4.74
N GLU A 95 11.67 -5.01 -5.07
CA GLU A 95 12.48 -4.19 -4.14
C GLU A 95 11.58 -3.45 -3.12
N THR A 96 10.83 -4.20 -2.33
CA THR A 96 9.77 -3.71 -1.44
C THR A 96 10.27 -2.69 -0.42
N ARG A 97 11.52 -2.81 0.06
CA ARG A 97 12.13 -1.81 0.95
C ARG A 97 12.29 -0.45 0.26
N LYS A 98 12.89 -0.45 -0.94
CA LYS A 98 13.07 0.77 -1.75
C LYS A 98 11.71 1.35 -2.13
N MET A 99 10.78 0.50 -2.54
CA MET A 99 9.40 0.89 -2.85
C MET A 99 8.73 1.66 -1.70
N ILE A 100 8.84 1.19 -0.46
CA ILE A 100 8.27 1.87 0.72
C ILE A 100 9.01 3.18 1.03
N LEU A 101 10.35 3.19 0.93
CA LEU A 101 11.15 4.39 1.13
C LEU A 101 10.78 5.50 0.14
N GLU A 102 10.64 5.18 -1.14
CA GLU A 102 10.27 6.16 -2.15
C GLU A 102 8.83 6.68 -1.97
N MET A 103 7.90 5.84 -1.48
CA MET A 103 6.56 6.33 -1.12
C MET A 103 6.63 7.35 0.02
N LEU A 104 7.44 7.08 1.04
CA LEU A 104 7.66 8.03 2.14
C LEU A 104 8.28 9.34 1.64
N ASN A 105 9.25 9.27 0.72
CA ASN A 105 9.88 10.44 0.11
C ASN A 105 8.87 11.25 -0.71
N TYR A 106 8.06 10.59 -1.54
CA TYR A 106 7.00 11.22 -2.34
C TYR A 106 5.99 11.98 -1.47
N ILE A 107 5.61 11.40 -0.34
CA ILE A 107 4.69 12.07 0.60
C ILE A 107 5.38 13.29 1.25
N LYS A 108 6.66 13.18 1.61
CA LYS A 108 7.41 14.29 2.20
C LYS A 108 7.60 15.46 1.25
N THR A 109 7.83 15.22 -0.05
CA THR A 109 7.97 16.29 -1.04
C THR A 109 6.66 17.02 -1.28
N LYS A 110 5.53 16.30 -1.38
CA LYS A 110 4.18 16.86 -1.50
C LYS A 110 3.70 17.67 -0.28
N LEU A 111 4.28 17.45 0.90
CA LEU A 111 3.97 18.23 2.10
C LEU A 111 4.72 19.58 2.17
N LYS A 112 5.78 19.74 1.37
CA LYS A 112 6.60 20.96 1.33
C LYS A 112 6.21 21.91 0.20
N SER A 113 5.46 21.42 -0.79
CA SER A 113 4.83 22.21 -1.86
C SER A 113 3.48 22.74 -1.41
#